data_AF-A0A952IS63-F1
#
_entry.id   AF-A0A952IS63-F1
#
_cell.length_a   1.000
_cell.length_b   1.000
_cell.length_c   1.000
_cell.angle_alpha   90.00
_cell.angle_beta   90.00
_cell.angle_gamma   90.00
#
_symmetry.space_group_name_H-M   'P 1'
#
loop_
_entity.id
_entity.type
_entity.pdbx_description
1 polymer ?
#
loop_
_entity_poly.entity_id
_entity_poly.type
_entity_poly.pdbx_seq_one_letter_code
_entity_poly.pdbx_strand_id
1 'polypeptide(L)'
;FTLDTHQYFMKASPVRPGDYIEFFAEIDLLGALSACPGGNCGSSHSDDKTPCFPLLVEIFRPAEHSLAGWGAAAQNRYDRTHGT
;
A
#
# COMPACT_ATOMS: atom_id res chain seq x y z
N PHE A 1 2.27 -7.48 -17.42
CA PHE A 1 1.42 -8.27 -18.33
C PHE A 1 2.28 -9.25 -19.10
N THR A 2 1.76 -10.46 -19.38
CA THR A 2 2.44 -11.42 -20.25
C THR A 2 2.71 -10.79 -21.61
N LEU A 3 3.86 -11.08 -22.21
CA LEU A 3 4.29 -10.38 -23.43
C LEU A 3 3.47 -10.76 -24.67
N ASP A 4 2.89 -11.95 -24.66
CA ASP A 4 2.13 -12.55 -25.76
C ASP A 4 0.64 -12.24 -25.69
N THR A 5 0.02 -12.35 -24.51
CA THR A 5 -1.43 -12.22 -24.33
C THR A 5 -1.86 -10.97 -23.57
N HIS A 6 -0.91 -10.21 -23.04
CA HIS A 6 -1.16 -9.02 -22.22
C HIS A 6 -2.06 -9.30 -21.00
N GLN A 7 -1.95 -10.49 -20.41
CA GLN A 7 -2.70 -10.88 -19.23
C GLN A 7 -1.96 -10.46 -17.94
N TYR A 8 -2.73 -10.11 -16.90
CA TYR A 8 -2.15 -9.88 -15.58
C TYR A 8 -1.53 -11.19 -15.08
N PHE A 9 -0.33 -11.11 -14.53
CA PHE A 9 0.38 -12.25 -14.00
C PHE A 9 1.08 -11.85 -12.70
N MET A 10 1.39 -12.85 -11.88
CA MET A 10 2.22 -12.71 -10.68
C MET A 10 3.53 -13.48 -10.84
N LYS A 11 4.52 -13.07 -10.04
CA LYS A 11 5.78 -13.79 -9.85
C LYS A 11 6.20 -13.61 -8.39
N ALA A 12 7.12 -14.45 -7.93
CA ALA A 12 7.68 -14.32 -6.59
C ALA A 12 8.20 -12.91 -6.35
N SER A 13 7.70 -12.27 -5.29
CA SER A 13 8.16 -10.97 -4.84
C SER A 13 9.65 -11.02 -4.49
N PRO A 14 10.45 -10.02 -4.89
CA PRO A 14 11.85 -9.94 -4.52
C PRO A 14 12.06 -9.50 -3.07
N VAL A 15 11.00 -9.16 -2.32
CA VAL A 15 11.07 -8.67 -0.93
C VAL A 15 11.82 -9.65 -0.01
N ARG A 16 12.59 -9.11 0.93
CA ARG A 16 13.33 -9.82 1.97
C ARG A 16 13.00 -9.23 3.34
N PRO A 17 13.20 -9.98 4.45
CA PRO A 17 13.09 -9.43 5.79
C PRO A 17 13.99 -8.18 5.94
N GLY A 18 13.40 -7.07 6.37
CA GLY A 18 14.07 -5.78 6.48
C GLY A 18 13.76 -4.80 5.35
N ASP A 19 13.25 -5.26 4.20
CA ASP A 19 12.70 -4.36 3.19
C ASP A 19 11.41 -3.71 3.72
N TYR A 20 11.23 -2.43 3.44
CA TYR A 20 10.04 -1.68 3.83
C TYR A 20 9.63 -0.67 2.78
N ILE A 21 8.36 -0.27 2.84
CA ILE A 21 7.83 0.91 2.17
C ILE A 21 7.29 1.83 3.25
N GLU A 22 7.67 3.10 3.19
CA GLU A 22 7.28 4.11 4.16
C GLU A 22 6.37 5.15 3.50
N PHE A 23 5.36 5.60 4.24
CA PHE A 23 4.37 6.57 3.78
C PHE A 23 4.34 7.77 4.72
N PHE A 24 4.17 8.94 4.13
CA PHE A 24 3.78 10.14 4.87
C PHE A 24 2.26 10.32 4.78
N ALA A 25 1.58 10.31 5.92
CA ALA A 25 0.12 10.48 5.97
C ALA A 25 -0.24 11.96 5.80
N GLU A 26 -0.65 12.36 4.59
CA GLU A 26 -1.03 13.76 4.30
C GLU A 26 -2.33 14.21 4.96
N ILE A 27 -3.17 13.27 5.36
CA ILE A 27 -4.41 13.47 6.12
C ILE A 27 -4.51 12.39 7.20
N ASP A 28 -5.48 12.52 8.09
CA ASP A 28 -5.81 11.45 9.04
C ASP A 28 -6.30 10.21 8.28
N LEU A 29 -5.64 9.07 8.52
CA LEU A 29 -5.96 7.80 7.88
C LEU A 29 -6.33 6.74 8.91
N LEU A 30 -7.37 5.98 8.62
CA LEU A 30 -7.60 4.67 9.22
C LEU A 30 -6.99 3.60 8.29
N GLY A 31 -5.81 3.11 8.65
CA GLY A 31 -5.10 2.10 7.86
C GLY A 31 -5.69 0.70 8.01
N ALA A 32 -5.69 -0.08 6.93
CA ALA A 32 -5.98 -1.50 6.92
C ALA A 32 -4.91 -2.25 6.12
N LEU A 33 -4.37 -3.34 6.69
CA LEU A 33 -3.36 -4.17 6.04
C LEU A 33 -3.76 -5.65 6.19
N SER A 34 -3.63 -6.41 5.11
CA SER A 34 -3.86 -7.85 5.08
C SER A 34 -2.59 -8.58 4.67
N ALA A 35 -2.15 -9.53 5.50
CA ALA A 35 -1.10 -10.47 5.12
C ALA A 35 -1.69 -11.47 4.11
N CYS A 36 -1.31 -11.33 2.84
CA CYS A 36 -1.87 -12.12 1.74
C CYS A 36 -1.66 -13.64 1.97
N PRO A 37 -2.69 -14.48 1.83
CA PRO A 37 -2.54 -15.94 1.95
C PRO A 37 -1.69 -16.54 0.81
N GLY A 38 -1.42 -15.78 -0.26
CA GLY A 38 -0.48 -16.16 -1.30
C GLY A 38 1.00 -15.90 -0.95
N GLY A 39 1.31 -15.48 0.28
CA GLY A 39 2.69 -15.21 0.71
C GLY A 39 3.41 -14.23 -0.20
N ASN A 40 4.49 -14.68 -0.84
CA ASN A 40 5.26 -13.87 -1.80
C ASN A 40 4.71 -13.92 -3.25
N CYS A 41 3.56 -14.56 -3.48
CA CYS A 41 2.93 -14.73 -4.79
C CYS A 41 3.81 -15.48 -5.83
N GLY A 42 4.69 -16.36 -5.37
CA GLY A 42 5.58 -17.15 -6.25
C GLY A 42 5.04 -18.51 -6.69
N SER A 43 4.00 -19.01 -6.02
CA SER A 43 3.38 -20.32 -6.22
C SER A 43 1.98 -20.16 -6.85
N SER A 44 0.95 -20.67 -6.19
CA SER A 44 -0.47 -20.54 -6.52
C SER A 44 -1.13 -19.47 -5.66
N HIS A 45 -2.28 -18.96 -6.12
CA HIS A 45 -3.09 -18.02 -5.34
C HIS A 45 -4.01 -18.75 -4.37
N SER A 46 -4.17 -18.18 -3.17
CA SER A 46 -5.24 -18.53 -2.22
C SER A 46 -5.30 -20.01 -1.86
N ASP A 47 -4.16 -20.60 -1.50
CA ASP A 47 -4.09 -21.95 -0.96
C ASP A 47 -3.56 -21.95 0.48
N ASP A 48 -3.91 -22.99 1.24
CA ASP A 48 -3.45 -23.17 2.63
C ASP A 48 -2.01 -23.72 2.72
N LYS A 49 -1.34 -23.93 1.58
CA LYS A 49 -0.01 -24.55 1.51
C LYS A 49 1.11 -23.52 1.40
N THR A 50 0.78 -22.30 0.99
CA THR A 50 1.76 -21.26 0.74
C THR A 50 2.28 -20.69 2.06
N PRO A 51 3.60 -20.71 2.29
CA PRO A 51 4.18 -20.12 3.49
C PRO A 51 3.83 -18.63 3.60
N CYS A 52 3.18 -18.28 4.71
CA CYS A 52 2.80 -16.92 5.02
C CYS A 52 3.61 -16.42 6.21
N PHE A 53 3.81 -15.09 6.24
CA PHE A 53 4.60 -14.42 7.26
C PHE A 53 3.84 -13.17 7.73
N PRO A 54 4.04 -12.73 8.98
CA PRO A 54 3.44 -11.49 9.46
C PRO A 54 4.03 -10.28 8.72
N LEU A 55 3.25 -9.19 8.67
CA LEU A 55 3.69 -7.88 8.23
C LEU A 55 3.71 -6.94 9.44
N LEU A 56 4.74 -6.09 9.53
CA LEU A 56 4.88 -5.11 10.60
C LEU A 56 4.42 -3.73 10.11
N VAL A 57 3.67 -3.04 10.94
CA VAL A 57 3.31 -1.62 10.75
C VAL A 57 3.81 -0.85 11.95
N GLU A 58 4.59 0.19 11.69
CA GLU A 58 5.08 1.12 12.70
C GLU A 58 4.57 2.52 12.36
N ILE A 59 4.21 3.28 13.40
CA ILE A 59 3.69 4.65 13.25
C ILE A 59 4.68 5.58 13.93
N PHE A 60 5.27 6.48 13.15
CA PHE A 60 6.23 7.46 13.64
C PHE A 60 5.60 8.85 13.63
N ARG A 61 5.86 9.63 14.69
CA ARG A 61 5.51 11.04 14.73
C ARG A 61 6.76 11.87 14.39
N PRO A 62 6.68 12.79 13.41
CA PRO A 62 7.82 13.63 13.08
C PRO A 62 8.17 14.56 14.25
N ALA A 63 9.42 14.98 14.33
CA ALA A 63 9.88 15.92 15.34
C ALA A 63 9.10 17.25 15.26
N GLU A 64 8.97 17.94 16.38
CA GLU A 64 8.26 19.22 16.44
C GLU A 64 8.85 20.21 15.43
N HIS A 65 7.98 20.98 14.77
CA HIS A 65 8.32 21.97 13.73
C HIS A 65 8.97 21.44 12.43
N SER A 66 9.24 20.15 12.28
CA SER A 66 9.83 19.59 11.04
C SER A 66 8.95 19.74 9.79
N LEU A 67 7.64 19.96 9.98
CA LEU A 67 6.66 20.19 8.92
C LEU A 67 6.17 21.64 8.88
N ALA A 68 6.97 22.60 9.33
CA ALA A 68 6.58 24.02 9.31
C ALA A 68 6.23 24.50 7.89
N GLY A 69 5.04 25.09 7.74
CA GLY A 69 4.52 25.54 6.45
C GLY A 69 3.88 24.46 5.58
N TRP A 70 3.98 23.19 5.95
CA TRP A 70 3.20 22.12 5.32
C TRP A 70 1.76 22.15 5.83
N GLY A 71 0.81 21.92 4.93
CA GLY A 71 -0.60 21.75 5.23
C GLY A 71 -1.22 20.68 4.35
N ALA A 72 -2.16 19.92 4.91
CA ALA A 72 -2.86 18.86 4.21
C ALA A 72 -3.57 19.38 2.93
N ALA A 73 -3.60 18.56 1.88
CA ALA A 73 -4.32 18.88 0.66
C ALA A 73 -5.82 19.06 0.93
N ALA A 74 -6.40 20.13 0.39
CA ALA A 74 -7.84 20.34 0.46
C ALA A 74 -8.60 19.32 -0.42
N GLN A 75 -9.85 19.06 -0.06
CA GLN A 75 -10.75 18.30 -0.92
C GLN A 75 -10.89 18.96 -2.30
N ASN A 76 -11.19 18.14 -3.30
CA ASN A 76 -11.41 18.62 -4.67
C ASN A 76 -12.53 19.67 -4.69
N ARG A 77 -12.29 20.80 -5.38
CA ARG A 77 -13.23 21.93 -5.48
C ARG A 77 -14.25 21.83 -6.61
N TYR A 78 -14.39 20.66 -7.23
CA TYR A 78 -15.52 20.39 -8.13
C TYR A 78 -16.80 20.79 -7.41
N ASP A 79 -17.64 21.58 -8.08
CA ASP A 79 -18.83 22.18 -7.49
C ASP A 79 -19.92 21.16 -7.15
N ARG A 80 -19.79 19.93 -7.67
CA ARG A 80 -20.73 18.81 -7.50
C ARG A 80 -22.14 19.15 -7.99
N THR A 81 -22.26 20.16 -8.85
CA THR A 81 -23.53 20.56 -9.45
C THR A 81 -23.98 19.55 -10.49
N HIS A 82 -23.03 18.86 -11.12
CA HIS A 82 -23.32 17.98 -12.26
C HIS A 82 -24.13 18.69 -13.37
N GLY A 83 -23.99 20.03 -13.48
CA GLY A 83 -24.69 20.86 -14.46
C GLY A 83 -26.02 21.48 -14.00
N THR A 84 -26.36 21.40 -12.70
CA THR A 84 -27.58 22.02 -12.12
C THR A 84 -27.29 23.08 -11.06
#